data_AF-A0A1G3IGK5-F1
#
_entry.id   AF-A0A1G3IGK5-F1
#
_cell.length_a   1.000
_cell.length_b   1.000
_cell.length_c   1.000
_cell.angle_alpha   90.00
_cell.angle_beta   90.00
_cell.angle_gamma   90.00
#
_symmetry.space_group_name_H-M   'P 1'
#
loop_
_entity.id
_entity.type
_entity.pdbx_description
1 polymer ?
#
loop_
_entity_poly.entity_id
_entity_poly.type
_entity_poly.pdbx_seq_one_letter_code
_entity_poly.pdbx_strand_id
1 'polypeptide(L)'
;MVVHSTDSDDADAACEAARKALEFLATQGLDTTGSIEVRLVTALPMPCLQSSFGCFDQPNRRVHMLLLSECLKMRTWVELPLNPDLCESFLTHEVAHVVAAGNFTAPKPSTLAQEYVANVTMVSTMSPRQQERLLEQLPGRGFDSADQMSTTYYQIDPARFSAEVYRHFIKPGNGKVFLQNVLSGMALNNEGNP
;
A
#
# COMPACT_ATOMS: atom_id res chain seq x y z
N MET A 1 1.43 12.62 13.40
CA MET A 1 0.46 12.40 12.32
C MET A 1 -0.68 13.39 12.48
N VAL A 2 -1.23 13.90 11.38
CA VAL A 2 -2.41 14.79 11.36
C VAL A 2 -3.38 14.26 10.31
N VAL A 3 -4.65 14.08 10.69
CA VAL A 3 -5.74 13.68 9.77
C VAL A 3 -6.73 14.84 9.66
N HIS A 4 -7.05 15.22 8.43
CA HIS A 4 -8.09 16.20 8.12
C HIS A 4 -9.27 15.49 7.47
N SER A 5 -10.45 15.62 8.10
CA SER A 5 -11.70 15.05 7.61
C SER A 5 -12.86 15.98 7.98
N THR A 6 -13.94 15.92 7.19
CA THR A 6 -15.23 16.52 7.53
C THR A 6 -16.14 15.59 8.34
N ASP A 7 -15.74 14.33 8.51
CA ASP A 7 -16.43 13.27 9.24
C ASP A 7 -15.50 12.70 10.33
N SER A 8 -15.95 12.67 11.58
CA SER A 8 -15.16 12.25 12.73
C SER A 8 -14.90 10.75 12.76
N ASP A 9 -15.86 9.93 12.34
CA ASP A 9 -15.73 8.47 12.42
C ASP A 9 -14.71 7.99 11.38
N ASP A 10 -14.77 8.57 10.17
CA ASP A 10 -13.77 8.36 9.13
C ASP A 10 -12.37 8.86 9.57
N ALA A 11 -12.30 9.95 10.35
CA ALA A 11 -11.04 10.46 10.87
C ALA A 11 -10.38 9.47 11.87
N ASP A 12 -11.17 8.90 12.77
CA ASP A 12 -10.71 7.92 13.75
C ASP A 12 -10.25 6.62 13.06
N ALA A 13 -11.03 6.12 12.11
CA ALA A 13 -10.66 4.96 11.29
C ALA A 13 -9.35 5.21 10.51
N ALA A 14 -9.19 6.40 9.93
CA ALA A 14 -7.98 6.78 9.21
C ALA A 14 -6.75 6.88 10.14
N CYS A 15 -6.91 7.43 11.34
CA CYS A 15 -5.85 7.47 12.35
C CYS A 15 -5.40 6.06 12.72
N GLU A 16 -6.35 5.16 12.94
CA GLU A 16 -6.09 3.78 13.32
C GLU A 16 -5.40 2.99 12.20
N ALA A 17 -5.87 3.12 10.96
CA ALA A 17 -5.21 2.50 9.80
C ALA A 17 -3.76 3.00 9.63
N ALA A 18 -3.54 4.32 9.72
CA ALA A 18 -2.20 4.87 9.64
C ALA A 18 -1.30 4.38 10.79
N ARG A 19 -1.83 4.25 12.02
CA ARG A 19 -1.10 3.67 13.16
C ARG A 19 -0.66 2.23 12.86
N LYS A 20 -1.56 1.38 12.35
CA LYS A 20 -1.23 -0.01 11.96
C LYS A 20 -0.09 -0.06 10.92
N ALA A 21 -0.13 0.82 9.91
CA ALA A 21 0.92 0.91 8.91
C ALA A 21 2.27 1.28 9.53
N LEU A 22 2.30 2.30 10.39
CA LEU A 22 3.53 2.73 11.08
C LEU A 22 4.10 1.64 11.98
N GLU A 23 3.26 0.97 12.76
CA GLU A 23 3.70 -0.12 13.63
C GLU A 23 4.29 -1.28 12.81
N PHE A 24 3.59 -1.69 11.75
CA PHE A 24 4.10 -2.73 10.85
C PHE A 24 5.46 -2.34 10.27
N LEU A 25 5.58 -1.14 9.66
CA LEU A 25 6.82 -0.68 9.03
C LEU A 25 7.96 -0.53 10.04
N ALA A 26 7.67 -0.11 11.27
CA ALA A 26 8.66 -0.07 12.35
C ALA A 26 9.20 -1.48 12.68
N THR A 27 8.35 -2.52 12.70
CA THR A 27 8.84 -3.90 12.87
C THR A 27 9.76 -4.35 11.74
N GLN A 28 9.56 -3.82 10.53
CA GLN A 28 10.44 -4.03 9.37
C GLN A 28 11.73 -3.20 9.44
N GLY A 29 11.90 -2.35 10.46
CA GLY A 29 13.10 -1.57 10.71
C GLY A 29 13.16 -0.23 9.98
N LEU A 30 12.03 0.28 9.50
CA LEU A 30 11.96 1.60 8.89
C LEU A 30 11.79 2.68 9.97
N ASP A 31 12.38 3.85 9.72
CA ASP A 31 12.09 5.05 10.49
C ASP A 31 10.69 5.56 10.16
N THR A 32 9.84 5.59 11.18
CA THR A 32 8.43 5.98 11.11
C THR A 32 8.16 7.28 11.87
N THR A 33 9.21 8.00 12.29
CA THR A 33 9.10 9.24 13.09
C THR A 33 8.73 10.48 12.26
N GLY A 34 8.80 10.36 10.92
CA GLY A 34 8.42 11.42 9.99
C GLY A 34 6.97 11.87 10.16
N SER A 35 6.72 13.16 9.88
CA SER A 35 5.36 13.69 9.86
C SER A 35 4.55 13.12 8.70
N ILE A 36 3.34 12.65 9.00
CA ILE A 36 2.35 12.19 8.02
C ILE A 36 1.12 13.09 8.12
N GLU A 37 0.72 13.67 6.99
CA GLU A 37 -0.54 14.39 6.82
C GLU A 37 -1.47 13.55 5.92
N VAL A 38 -2.67 13.25 6.41
CA VAL A 38 -3.73 12.58 5.66
C VAL A 38 -4.89 13.54 5.47
N ARG A 39 -5.42 13.63 4.26
CA ARG A 39 -6.65 14.37 3.95
C ARG A 39 -7.69 13.42 3.38
N LEU A 40 -8.78 13.27 4.11
CA LEU A 40 -9.95 12.56 3.63
C LEU A 40 -10.78 13.49 2.76
N VAL A 41 -11.10 13.03 1.56
CA VAL A 41 -11.71 13.85 0.51
C VAL A 41 -12.86 13.12 -0.15
N THR A 42 -13.81 13.88 -0.69
CA THR A 42 -14.91 13.31 -1.49
C THR A 42 -14.50 13.02 -2.94
N ALA A 43 -13.39 13.62 -3.39
CA ALA A 43 -12.80 13.42 -4.71
C ALA A 43 -11.29 13.69 -4.62
N LEU A 44 -10.48 12.88 -5.32
CA LEU A 44 -9.04 13.05 -5.32
C LEU A 44 -8.64 14.32 -6.09
N PRO A 45 -7.65 15.10 -5.64
CA PRO A 45 -7.17 16.26 -6.40
C PRO A 45 -6.29 15.82 -7.58
N MET A 46 -6.16 16.67 -8.61
CA MET A 46 -5.09 16.48 -9.60
C MET A 46 -3.72 16.72 -8.93
N PRO A 47 -2.66 15.96 -9.31
CA PRO A 47 -2.58 15.00 -10.42
C PRO A 47 -2.97 13.55 -10.06
N CYS A 48 -3.54 13.30 -8.88
CA CYS A 48 -3.94 11.94 -8.50
C CYS A 48 -5.01 11.39 -9.46
N LEU A 49 -4.84 10.11 -9.82
CA LEU A 49 -5.77 9.43 -10.71
C LEU A 49 -7.14 9.35 -10.06
N GLN A 50 -8.17 9.83 -10.75
CA GLN A 50 -9.54 9.86 -10.25
C GLN A 50 -10.16 8.45 -10.07
N SER A 51 -9.57 7.45 -10.69
CA SER A 51 -9.96 6.03 -10.56
C SER A 51 -9.32 5.33 -9.37
N SER A 52 -8.43 5.99 -8.62
CA SER A 52 -7.78 5.43 -7.43
C SER A 52 -8.61 5.66 -6.17
N PHE A 53 -8.32 4.90 -5.12
CA PHE A 53 -8.91 5.07 -3.79
C PHE A 53 -8.18 6.12 -2.94
N GLY A 54 -6.88 6.24 -3.17
CA GLY A 54 -5.98 7.17 -2.50
C GLY A 54 -4.82 7.55 -3.40
N CYS A 55 -3.96 8.42 -2.89
CA CYS A 55 -2.78 8.91 -3.57
C CYS A 55 -1.85 9.62 -2.59
N PHE A 56 -0.57 9.24 -2.62
CA PHE A 56 0.51 10.00 -2.01
C PHE A 56 1.00 11.13 -2.93
N ASP A 57 0.67 12.37 -2.56
CA ASP A 57 1.23 13.59 -3.16
C ASP A 57 2.65 13.82 -2.61
N GLN A 58 3.64 13.24 -3.28
CA GLN A 58 5.04 13.31 -2.88
C GLN A 58 5.58 14.75 -2.78
N PRO A 59 5.33 15.67 -3.75
CA PRO A 59 5.75 17.08 -3.64
C PRO A 59 5.32 17.77 -2.34
N ASN A 60 4.07 17.53 -1.89
CA ASN A 60 3.54 18.13 -0.66
C ASN A 60 3.65 17.22 0.57
N ARG A 61 4.21 16.01 0.41
CA ARG A 61 4.34 14.97 1.44
C ARG A 61 3.02 14.69 2.18
N ARG A 62 1.96 14.46 1.42
CA ARG A 62 0.60 14.29 1.94
C ARG A 62 -0.12 13.12 1.29
N VAL A 63 -0.93 12.41 2.05
CA VAL A 63 -1.87 11.42 1.52
C VAL A 63 -3.22 12.07 1.29
N HIS A 64 -3.78 11.89 0.10
CA HIS A 64 -5.17 12.10 -0.20
C HIS A 64 -5.86 10.75 -0.24
N MET A 65 -6.94 10.58 0.51
CA MET A 65 -7.69 9.32 0.58
C MET A 65 -9.18 9.63 0.45
N LEU A 66 -9.90 8.81 -0.32
CA LEU A 66 -11.35 8.94 -0.37
C LEU A 66 -11.96 8.67 1.00
N LEU A 67 -13.02 9.40 1.35
CA LEU A 67 -13.89 9.04 2.47
C LEU A 67 -14.40 7.61 2.29
N LEU A 68 -14.68 6.91 3.38
CA LEU A 68 -15.13 5.52 3.35
C LEU A 68 -16.40 5.38 2.49
N SER A 69 -17.32 6.32 2.63
CA SER A 69 -18.55 6.36 1.86
C SER A 69 -18.31 6.51 0.34
N GLU A 70 -17.26 7.22 -0.08
CA GLU A 70 -16.90 7.34 -1.50
C GLU A 70 -16.16 6.12 -2.01
N CYS A 71 -15.26 5.53 -1.21
CA CYS A 71 -14.61 4.26 -1.54
C CYS A 71 -15.65 3.17 -1.84
N LEU A 72 -16.65 3.02 -0.97
CA LEU A 72 -17.70 2.00 -1.12
C LEU A 72 -18.55 2.20 -2.40
N LYS A 73 -18.68 3.43 -2.92
CA LYS A 73 -19.41 3.70 -4.17
C LYS A 73 -18.72 3.13 -5.40
N MET A 74 -17.40 2.91 -5.35
CA MET A 74 -16.66 2.28 -6.45
C MET A 74 -17.00 0.80 -6.62
N ARG A 75 -17.67 0.20 -5.62
CA ARG A 75 -18.18 -1.19 -5.56
C ARG A 75 -17.12 -2.28 -5.56
N THR A 76 -16.15 -2.23 -6.46
CA THR A 76 -15.11 -3.24 -6.59
C THR A 76 -13.72 -2.63 -6.71
N TRP A 77 -12.73 -3.38 -6.25
CA TRP A 77 -11.34 -3.20 -6.63
C TRP A 77 -10.96 -4.36 -7.55
N VAL A 78 -10.82 -4.05 -8.84
CA VAL A 78 -10.84 -5.07 -9.91
C VAL A 78 -12.16 -5.86 -9.82
N GLU A 79 -12.12 -7.13 -9.42
CA GLU A 79 -13.30 -7.98 -9.26
C GLU A 79 -13.70 -8.18 -7.78
N LEU A 80 -12.89 -7.68 -6.83
CA LEU A 80 -13.12 -7.89 -5.40
C LEU A 80 -14.15 -6.91 -4.86
N PRO A 81 -15.25 -7.36 -4.22
CA PRO A 81 -16.21 -6.46 -3.62
C PRO A 81 -15.60 -5.65 -2.47
N LEU A 82 -15.75 -4.34 -2.55
CA LEU A 82 -15.32 -3.42 -1.51
C LEU A 82 -16.15 -3.59 -0.24
N ASN A 83 -15.48 -3.37 0.88
CA ASN A 83 -16.05 -3.34 2.22
C ASN A 83 -15.19 -2.40 3.08
N PRO A 84 -15.64 -2.03 4.30
CA PRO A 84 -14.90 -1.11 5.15
C PRO A 84 -13.44 -1.51 5.39
N ASP A 85 -13.17 -2.74 5.82
CA ASP A 85 -11.81 -3.23 6.07
C ASP A 85 -10.90 -3.11 4.83
N LEU A 86 -11.42 -3.42 3.64
CA LEU A 86 -10.65 -3.29 2.39
C LEU A 86 -10.40 -1.81 2.05
N CYS A 87 -11.41 -0.95 2.19
CA CYS A 87 -11.27 0.48 1.96
C CYS A 87 -10.24 1.11 2.91
N GLU A 88 -10.28 0.77 4.20
CA GLU A 88 -9.29 1.22 5.19
C GLU A 88 -7.87 0.76 4.83
N SER A 89 -7.72 -0.45 4.27
CA SER A 89 -6.40 -0.97 3.90
C SER A 89 -5.71 -0.13 2.83
N PHE A 90 -6.45 0.51 1.91
CA PHE A 90 -5.85 1.42 0.92
C PHE A 90 -5.17 2.62 1.58
N LEU A 91 -5.63 3.09 2.75
CA LEU A 91 -4.90 4.14 3.46
C LEU A 91 -3.54 3.64 3.97
N THR A 92 -3.46 2.40 4.42
CA THR A 92 -2.18 1.82 4.87
C THR A 92 -1.19 1.68 3.71
N HIS A 93 -1.67 1.44 2.50
CA HIS A 93 -0.89 1.47 1.26
C HIS A 93 -0.28 2.87 1.03
N GLU A 94 -1.11 3.92 1.06
CA GLU A 94 -0.62 5.28 0.84
C GLU A 94 0.33 5.78 1.94
N VAL A 95 0.05 5.42 3.20
CA VAL A 95 0.96 5.74 4.32
C VAL A 95 2.31 5.04 4.14
N ALA A 96 2.32 3.81 3.62
CA ALA A 96 3.57 3.11 3.33
C ALA A 96 4.40 3.84 2.27
N HIS A 97 3.80 4.47 1.25
CA HIS A 97 4.54 5.32 0.33
C HIS A 97 5.22 6.50 1.03
N VAL A 98 4.53 7.17 1.96
CA VAL A 98 5.09 8.28 2.74
C VAL A 98 6.33 7.83 3.54
N VAL A 99 6.21 6.71 4.25
CA VAL A 99 7.30 6.18 5.08
C VAL A 99 8.45 5.70 4.19
N ALA A 100 8.16 4.94 3.13
CA ALA A 100 9.17 4.41 2.23
C ALA A 100 9.97 5.54 1.55
N ALA A 101 9.33 6.64 1.15
CA ALA A 101 10.00 7.80 0.56
C ALA A 101 11.09 8.40 1.47
N GLY A 102 10.94 8.33 2.79
CA GLY A 102 11.96 8.75 3.77
C GLY A 102 13.03 7.71 4.08
N ASN A 103 12.82 6.46 3.68
CA ASN A 103 13.66 5.31 4.02
C ASN A 103 14.43 4.72 2.83
N PHE A 104 14.05 5.04 1.59
CA PHE A 104 14.82 4.66 0.41
C PHE A 104 16.20 5.31 0.45
N THR A 105 17.24 4.48 0.37
CA THR A 105 18.62 4.95 0.15
C THR A 105 19.01 4.88 -1.33
N ALA A 106 18.22 4.18 -2.15
CA ALA A 106 18.33 4.21 -3.60
C ALA A 106 18.00 5.63 -4.13
N PRO A 107 18.85 6.25 -4.97
CA PRO A 107 18.62 7.62 -5.44
C PRO A 107 17.32 7.83 -6.25
N LYS A 108 16.86 6.77 -6.92
CA LYS A 108 15.65 6.75 -7.74
C LYS A 108 15.00 5.37 -7.58
N PRO A 109 14.19 5.14 -6.54
CA PRO A 109 13.46 3.88 -6.40
C PRO A 109 12.51 3.70 -7.59
N SER A 110 12.46 2.50 -8.15
CA SER A 110 11.51 2.17 -9.22
C SER A 110 10.07 2.27 -8.71
N THR A 111 9.11 2.33 -9.64
CA THR A 111 7.69 2.25 -9.26
C THR A 111 7.43 0.90 -8.59
N LEU A 112 7.95 -0.18 -9.17
CA LEU A 112 7.81 -1.52 -8.63
C LEU A 112 8.30 -1.67 -7.18
N ALA A 113 9.42 -1.04 -6.82
CA ALA A 113 9.96 -1.06 -5.46
C ALA A 113 9.03 -0.34 -4.47
N GLN A 114 8.49 0.82 -4.86
CA GLN A 114 7.55 1.58 -4.05
C GLN A 114 6.26 0.78 -3.84
N GLU A 115 5.73 0.20 -4.91
CA GLU A 115 4.53 -0.62 -4.89
C GLU A 115 4.71 -1.90 -4.09
N TYR A 116 5.89 -2.54 -4.12
CA TYR A 116 6.16 -3.71 -3.29
C TYR A 116 5.99 -3.38 -1.80
N VAL A 117 6.61 -2.29 -1.32
CA VAL A 117 6.51 -1.87 0.09
C VAL A 117 5.07 -1.53 0.46
N ALA A 118 4.37 -0.79 -0.41
CA ALA A 118 3.00 -0.38 -0.17
C ALA A 118 2.02 -1.56 -0.12
N ASN A 119 2.13 -2.50 -1.06
CA ASN A 119 1.28 -3.70 -1.11
C ASN A 119 1.56 -4.68 0.03
N VAL A 120 2.82 -4.90 0.40
CA VAL A 120 3.17 -5.71 1.57
C VAL A 120 2.54 -5.12 2.83
N THR A 121 2.65 -3.80 3.02
CA THR A 121 2.09 -3.11 4.18
C THR A 121 0.57 -3.22 4.22
N MET A 122 -0.07 -2.98 3.07
CA MET A 122 -1.51 -3.07 2.91
C MET A 122 -2.05 -4.42 3.35
N VAL A 123 -1.55 -5.50 2.76
CA VAL A 123 -2.06 -6.84 3.07
C VAL A 123 -1.68 -7.28 4.48
N SER A 124 -0.50 -6.91 4.98
CA SER A 124 -0.03 -7.30 6.33
C SER A 124 -0.80 -6.62 7.46
N THR A 125 -1.48 -5.50 7.18
CA THR A 125 -2.21 -4.71 8.19
C THR A 125 -3.73 -4.84 8.10
N MET A 126 -4.25 -5.57 7.09
CA MET A 126 -5.65 -5.98 7.04
C MET A 126 -6.05 -6.75 8.30
N SER A 127 -7.35 -6.72 8.63
CA SER A 127 -7.90 -7.65 9.63
C SER A 127 -7.63 -9.10 9.17
N PRO A 128 -7.46 -10.07 10.09
CA PRO A 128 -7.22 -11.46 9.70
C PRO A 128 -8.29 -12.00 8.73
N ARG A 129 -9.55 -11.62 8.96
CA ARG A 129 -10.68 -11.98 8.09
C ARG A 129 -10.56 -11.37 6.70
N GLN A 130 -10.19 -10.10 6.58
CA GLN A 130 -10.05 -9.44 5.28
C GLN A 130 -8.83 -9.96 4.51
N GLN A 131 -7.72 -10.24 5.21
CA GLN A 131 -6.55 -10.88 4.62
C GLN A 131 -6.88 -12.28 4.09
N GLU A 132 -7.54 -13.13 4.88
CA GLU A 132 -8.00 -14.45 4.45
C GLU A 132 -8.91 -14.34 3.22
N ARG A 133 -9.91 -13.45 3.27
CA ARG A 133 -10.82 -13.20 2.15
C ARG A 133 -10.09 -12.79 0.87
N LEU A 134 -9.08 -11.91 0.96
CA LEU A 134 -8.27 -11.51 -0.19
C LEU A 134 -7.55 -12.72 -0.80
N LEU A 135 -6.90 -13.52 0.04
CA LEU A 135 -6.08 -14.65 -0.39
C LEU A 135 -6.92 -15.81 -0.92
N GLU A 136 -8.13 -16.03 -0.41
CA GLU A 136 -9.08 -17.02 -0.92
C GLU A 136 -9.65 -16.65 -2.28
N GLN A 137 -10.05 -15.38 -2.46
CA GLN A 137 -10.61 -14.91 -3.74
C GLN A 137 -9.56 -14.82 -4.84
N LEU A 138 -8.28 -14.66 -4.47
CA LEU A 138 -7.15 -14.60 -5.39
C LEU A 138 -6.16 -15.73 -5.09
N PRO A 139 -6.49 -16.99 -5.43
CA PRO A 139 -5.68 -18.15 -5.07
C PRO A 139 -4.36 -18.14 -5.83
N GLY A 140 -3.24 -18.34 -5.13
CA GLY A 140 -1.90 -18.25 -5.69
C GLY A 140 -0.83 -18.78 -4.74
N ARG A 141 0.43 -18.77 -5.18
CA ARG A 141 1.58 -19.28 -4.39
C ARG A 141 2.61 -18.20 -4.03
N GLY A 142 2.37 -16.97 -4.45
CA GLY A 142 3.34 -15.88 -4.43
C GLY A 142 4.39 -16.03 -5.51
N PHE A 143 4.99 -14.90 -5.90
CA PHE A 143 6.18 -14.91 -6.74
C PHE A 143 7.30 -15.72 -6.08
N ASP A 144 8.06 -16.45 -6.88
CA ASP A 144 9.24 -17.20 -6.47
C ASP A 144 10.50 -16.34 -6.53
N SER A 145 10.52 -15.30 -7.37
CA SER A 145 11.62 -14.35 -7.45
C SER A 145 11.14 -12.94 -7.83
N ALA A 146 12.04 -11.96 -7.64
CA ALA A 146 11.84 -10.58 -8.06
C ALA A 146 11.59 -10.44 -9.57
N ASP A 147 12.17 -11.32 -10.39
CA ASP A 147 12.08 -11.25 -11.87
C ASP A 147 10.67 -11.55 -12.41
N GLN A 148 9.80 -12.17 -11.60
CA GLN A 148 8.40 -12.39 -11.95
C GLN A 148 7.52 -11.19 -11.64
N MET A 149 8.04 -10.18 -10.94
CA MET A 149 7.32 -8.97 -10.59
C MET A 149 7.56 -7.92 -11.67
N SER A 150 6.50 -7.21 -12.06
CA SER A 150 6.62 -6.08 -12.99
C SER A 150 5.56 -5.04 -12.73
N THR A 151 5.88 -3.79 -13.07
CA THR A 151 4.94 -2.67 -13.01
C THR A 151 3.78 -2.88 -13.98
N THR A 152 4.03 -3.52 -15.13
CA THR A 152 2.99 -3.92 -16.08
C THR A 152 1.98 -4.87 -15.44
N TYR A 153 2.45 -5.90 -14.73
CA TYR A 153 1.56 -6.85 -14.07
C TYR A 153 0.73 -6.18 -12.97
N TYR A 154 1.36 -5.33 -12.16
CA TYR A 154 0.66 -4.50 -11.17
C TYR A 154 -0.43 -3.62 -11.80
N GLN A 155 -0.15 -2.97 -12.94
CA GLN A 155 -1.12 -2.11 -13.61
C GLN A 155 -2.32 -2.87 -14.20
N ILE A 156 -2.10 -4.10 -14.67
CA ILE A 156 -3.15 -4.94 -15.25
C ILE A 156 -4.06 -5.50 -14.15
N ASP A 157 -3.49 -6.03 -13.08
CA ASP A 157 -4.23 -6.67 -12.00
C ASP A 157 -3.63 -6.32 -10.63
N PRO A 158 -3.91 -5.10 -10.12
CA PRO A 158 -3.32 -4.64 -8.87
C PRO A 158 -3.74 -5.51 -7.69
N ALA A 159 -4.98 -6.02 -7.68
CA ALA A 159 -5.48 -6.87 -6.61
C ALA A 159 -4.72 -8.20 -6.53
N ARG A 160 -4.50 -8.85 -7.69
CA ARG A 160 -3.70 -10.07 -7.78
C ARG A 160 -2.24 -9.82 -7.43
N PHE A 161 -1.67 -8.72 -7.91
CA PHE A 161 -0.31 -8.32 -7.55
C PHE A 161 -0.14 -8.21 -6.03
N SER A 162 -1.06 -7.53 -5.32
CA SER A 162 -0.99 -7.41 -3.86
C SER A 162 -0.99 -8.76 -3.15
N ALA A 163 -1.86 -9.68 -3.59
CA ALA A 163 -1.95 -11.02 -3.00
C ALA A 163 -0.66 -11.83 -3.24
N GLU A 164 -0.08 -11.78 -4.44
CA GLU A 164 1.13 -12.53 -4.78
C GLU A 164 2.39 -11.91 -4.14
N VAL A 165 2.48 -10.58 -4.04
CA VAL A 165 3.55 -9.87 -3.32
C VAL A 165 3.53 -10.21 -1.83
N TYR A 166 2.36 -10.23 -1.19
CA TYR A 166 2.25 -10.62 0.21
C TYR A 166 2.70 -12.06 0.43
N ARG A 167 2.26 -12.99 -0.43
CA ARG A 167 2.72 -14.40 -0.39
C ARG A 167 4.23 -14.51 -0.59
N HIS A 168 4.81 -13.73 -1.51
CA HIS A 168 6.25 -13.64 -1.65
C HIS A 168 6.91 -13.16 -0.35
N PHE A 169 6.40 -12.09 0.27
CA PHE A 169 6.96 -11.52 1.49
C PHE A 169 7.01 -12.52 2.65
N ILE A 170 5.97 -13.34 2.85
CA ILE A 170 5.91 -14.31 3.95
C ILE A 170 6.70 -15.60 3.71
N LYS A 171 7.26 -15.82 2.51
CA LYS A 171 8.10 -17.00 2.24
C LYS A 171 9.38 -16.96 3.08
N PRO A 172 9.87 -18.12 3.57
CA PRO A 172 11.16 -18.20 4.25
C PRO A 172 12.29 -17.60 3.41
N GLY A 173 13.10 -16.73 4.02
CA GLY A 173 14.22 -16.06 3.35
C GLY A 173 13.90 -14.71 2.71
N ASN A 174 12.62 -14.36 2.54
CA ASN A 174 12.20 -13.06 2.01
C ASN A 174 12.01 -12.04 3.14
N GLY A 175 10.76 -11.77 3.53
CA GLY A 175 10.41 -10.94 4.69
C GLY A 175 11.16 -9.62 4.77
N LYS A 176 11.60 -9.29 5.99
CA LYS A 176 12.35 -8.08 6.32
C LYS A 176 13.63 -7.92 5.50
N VAL A 177 14.37 -8.99 5.25
CA VAL A 177 15.65 -8.94 4.51
C VAL A 177 15.41 -8.51 3.07
N PHE A 178 14.42 -9.10 2.40
CA PHE A 178 14.09 -8.70 1.04
C PHE A 178 13.58 -7.25 0.99
N LEU A 179 12.74 -6.85 1.94
CA LEU A 179 12.23 -5.48 2.03
C LEU A 179 13.38 -4.46 2.19
N GLN A 180 14.40 -4.77 2.98
CA GLN A 180 15.61 -3.95 3.10
C GLN A 180 16.39 -3.87 1.78
N ASN A 181 16.51 -4.98 1.04
CA ASN A 181 17.15 -4.98 -0.27
C ASN A 181 16.38 -4.12 -1.29
N VAL A 182 15.04 -4.07 -1.20
CA VAL A 182 14.21 -3.17 -2.03
C VAL A 182 14.51 -1.71 -1.68
N LEU A 183 14.53 -1.36 -0.39
CA LEU A 183 14.83 0.01 0.08
C LEU A 183 16.23 0.49 -0.31
N SER A 184 17.20 -0.42 -0.36
CA SER A 184 18.58 -0.10 -0.75
C SER A 184 18.81 -0.11 -2.27
N GLY A 185 17.82 -0.53 -3.06
CA GLY A 185 17.95 -0.68 -4.52
C GLY A 185 18.77 -1.91 -4.96
N MET A 186 18.99 -2.88 -4.05
CA MET A 186 19.59 -4.18 -4.40
C MET A 186 18.56 -5.16 -4.99
N ALA A 187 17.27 -4.93 -4.75
CA ALA A 187 16.17 -5.67 -5.37
C ALA A 187 15.15 -4.70 -5.99
N LEU A 188 14.43 -5.16 -7.03
CA LEU A 188 13.39 -4.39 -7.73
C LEU A 188 13.86 -3.00 -8.20
N ASN A 189 15.12 -2.87 -8.65
CA ASN A 189 15.68 -1.58 -9.07
C ASN A 189 15.34 -1.17 -10.52
N ASN A 190 14.47 -1.93 -11.17
CA ASN A 190 13.89 -1.64 -12.47
C ASN A 190 12.37 -1.93 -12.42
N GLU A 191 11.67 -1.71 -13.52
CA GLU A 191 10.21 -1.86 -13.60
C GLU A 191 9.75 -3.31 -13.88
N GLY A 192 10.69 -4.27 -13.84
CA GLY A 192 10.47 -5.66 -14.24
C GLY A 192 10.39 -5.83 -15.76
N ASN A 193 10.22 -7.07 -16.20
CA ASN A 193 9.92 -7.39 -17.60
C ASN A 193 8.40 -7.44 -17.81
N PRO A 194 7.88 -6.95 -18.96
CA PRO A 194 6.46 -7.08 -19.29
C PRO A 194 5.95 -8.53 -19.30
#